data_AF-M0N0J6-F1
#
_entry.id   AF-M0N0J6-F1
#
_cell.length_a   1.000
_cell.length_b   1.000
_cell.length_c   1.000
_cell.angle_alpha   90.00
_cell.angle_beta   90.00
_cell.angle_gamma   90.00
#
_symmetry.space_group_name_H-M   'P 1'
#
loop_
_entity.id
_entity.type
_entity.pdbx_description
1 polymer ?
#
loop_
_entity_poly.entity_id
_entity_poly.type
_entity_poly.pdbx_seq_one_letter_code
_entity_poly.pdbx_strand_id
1 'polypeptide(L)'
;MSHDATANDDPLDLGGVVPPMVTAFDEDESVDYETTADHARFVVDRGVHGVFPLGTNGEFALLDGDEQAGVVEAVVDEVGGEVPVIAGVGAPSTYHTVDRAEHAAEAGADGLVVVTPYYYPVDETGTVEHYRRVAEATELPIYVYHIPSKTGNALSHATLDALAEIDGLAGVKDSSKDVPWLPRPRLPRRVGLAAVPRPARRLYRWRERGGERSPRTARRSPRIVLGRRYRARTRVSEHPLSGARRVQRRAVSRRCEGRTLAAWVRRRPAAESAPRDGRRGAIGARSR
;
A
#
# COMPACT_ATOMS: atom_id res chain seq x y z
N MET A 1 -29.13 21.04 -15.74
CA MET A 1 -28.02 21.56 -14.93
C MET A 1 -26.76 20.83 -15.37
N SER A 2 -25.68 21.55 -15.68
CA SER A 2 -24.43 20.94 -16.14
C SER A 2 -23.67 20.33 -14.96
N HIS A 3 -23.47 19.02 -14.95
CA HIS A 3 -22.44 18.43 -14.10
C HIS A 3 -21.06 18.78 -14.67
N ASP A 4 -20.25 19.46 -13.86
CA ASP A 4 -18.86 19.72 -14.18
C ASP A 4 -18.07 18.41 -14.08
N ALA A 5 -17.43 17.98 -15.17
CA ALA A 5 -16.78 16.69 -15.30
C ALA A 5 -15.31 16.72 -14.85
N THR A 6 -15.03 17.47 -13.77
CA THR A 6 -13.69 17.78 -13.26
C THR A 6 -13.45 17.35 -11.81
N ALA A 7 -14.51 17.12 -11.03
CA ALA A 7 -14.38 16.65 -9.65
C ALA A 7 -13.82 15.20 -9.58
N ASN A 8 -13.02 14.96 -8.55
CA ASN A 8 -12.57 13.64 -8.13
C ASN A 8 -13.67 13.03 -7.25
N ASP A 9 -14.18 11.83 -7.58
CA ASP A 9 -15.20 11.14 -6.77
C ASP A 9 -14.58 10.43 -5.54
N ASP A 10 -13.38 10.83 -5.12
CA ASP A 10 -12.65 10.29 -3.97
C ASP A 10 -12.94 11.14 -2.72
N PRO A 11 -13.33 10.53 -1.58
CA PRO A 11 -13.78 11.29 -0.40
C PRO A 11 -12.67 12.10 0.28
N LEU A 12 -11.40 11.82 -0.03
CA LEU A 12 -10.23 12.57 0.46
C LEU A 12 -9.56 13.42 -0.63
N ASP A 13 -10.23 13.58 -1.78
CA ASP A 13 -9.69 14.16 -3.03
C ASP A 13 -8.27 13.64 -3.37
N LEU A 14 -8.02 12.34 -3.15
CA LEU A 14 -6.68 11.82 -3.35
C LEU A 14 -6.26 11.90 -4.82
N GLY A 15 -5.12 12.55 -5.03
CA GLY A 15 -4.47 12.71 -6.33
C GLY A 15 -2.95 12.65 -6.18
N GLY A 16 -2.23 12.51 -7.29
CA GLY A 16 -0.77 12.65 -7.28
C GLY A 16 0.00 11.53 -6.55
N VAL A 17 0.65 11.85 -5.43
CA VAL A 17 1.68 11.01 -4.79
C VAL A 17 1.43 10.85 -3.29
N VAL A 18 1.08 9.63 -2.88
CA VAL A 18 1.03 9.19 -1.48
C VAL A 18 2.11 8.12 -1.26
N PRO A 19 3.22 8.42 -0.55
CA PRO A 19 4.27 7.44 -0.31
C PRO A 19 3.91 6.50 0.85
N PRO A 20 4.03 5.16 0.69
CA PRO A 20 4.02 4.25 1.82
C PRO A 20 5.31 4.47 2.61
N MET A 21 5.20 4.96 3.84
CA MET A 21 6.32 5.40 4.66
C MET A 21 7.19 4.24 5.14
N VAL A 22 8.33 4.56 5.76
CA VAL A 22 9.11 3.64 6.58
C VAL A 22 8.86 3.96 8.05
N THR A 23 9.00 2.97 8.90
CA THR A 23 9.08 3.15 10.36
C THR A 23 10.55 3.13 10.75
N ALA A 24 10.95 4.02 11.65
CA ALA A 24 12.29 4.05 12.22
C ALA A 24 12.36 3.16 13.46
N PHE A 25 13.55 2.62 13.73
CA PHE A 25 13.82 1.80 14.90
C PHE A 25 15.14 2.22 15.54
N ASP A 26 15.19 2.13 16.86
CA ASP A 26 16.37 2.32 17.69
C ASP A 26 17.34 1.13 17.61
N GLU A 27 18.52 1.27 18.23
CA GLU A 27 19.55 0.22 18.21
C GLU A 27 19.14 -1.07 18.94
N ASP A 28 18.16 -0.99 19.84
CA ASP A 28 17.60 -2.10 20.62
C ASP A 28 16.37 -2.76 19.98
N GLU A 29 16.08 -2.42 18.72
CA GLU A 29 14.92 -2.87 17.92
C GLU A 29 13.57 -2.26 18.32
N SER A 30 13.50 -1.36 19.32
CA SER A 30 12.26 -0.62 19.64
C SER A 30 11.91 0.45 18.59
N VAL A 31 10.64 0.88 18.54
CA VAL A 31 10.16 1.86 17.55
C VAL A 31 10.58 3.28 17.92
N ASP A 32 11.30 3.92 16.99
CA ASP A 32 11.69 5.33 17.07
C ASP A 32 10.56 6.19 16.48
N TYR A 33 9.59 6.56 17.33
CA TYR A 33 8.43 7.35 16.95
C TYR A 33 8.82 8.77 16.48
N GLU A 34 9.80 9.40 17.14
CA GLU A 34 10.26 10.75 16.80
C GLU A 34 10.86 10.78 15.38
N THR A 35 11.79 9.89 15.05
CA THR A 35 12.35 9.81 13.68
C THR A 35 11.30 9.35 12.65
N THR A 36 10.27 8.60 13.07
CA THR A 36 9.16 8.20 12.19
C THR A 36 8.27 9.40 11.82
N ALA A 37 7.92 10.24 12.79
CA ALA A 37 7.23 11.52 12.60
C ALA A 37 8.08 12.50 11.75
N ASP A 38 9.35 12.67 12.10
CA ASP A 38 10.34 13.50 11.40
C ASP A 38 10.56 13.05 9.93
N HIS A 39 10.37 11.77 9.62
CA HIS A 39 10.29 11.25 8.26
C HIS A 39 8.96 11.60 7.54
N ALA A 40 7.84 11.61 8.26
CA ALA A 40 6.55 12.08 7.75
C ALA A 40 6.64 13.57 7.35
N ARG A 41 7.07 14.43 8.27
CA ARG A 41 7.33 15.86 8.03
C ARG A 41 8.20 16.09 6.80
N PHE A 42 9.32 15.36 6.72
CA PHE A 42 10.24 15.44 5.59
C PHE A 42 9.58 15.13 4.24
N VAL A 43 8.60 14.22 4.17
CA VAL A 43 7.90 13.94 2.90
C VAL A 43 6.78 14.94 2.62
N VAL A 44 6.05 15.43 3.63
CA VAL A 44 5.04 16.51 3.49
C VAL A 44 5.67 17.77 2.91
N ASP A 45 6.83 18.19 3.43
CA ASP A 45 7.63 19.32 2.94
C ASP A 45 8.06 19.24 1.46
N ARG A 46 7.86 18.08 0.81
CA ARG A 46 8.16 17.85 -0.62
C ARG A 46 6.94 17.85 -1.52
N GLY A 47 5.77 18.23 -1.02
CA GLY A 47 4.54 18.31 -1.79
C GLY A 47 4.00 16.93 -2.17
N VAL A 48 4.07 15.97 -1.25
CA VAL A 48 3.22 14.77 -1.35
C VAL A 48 1.77 15.15 -1.08
N HIS A 49 0.84 14.31 -1.50
CA HIS A 49 -0.61 14.61 -1.51
C HIS A 49 -1.34 13.76 -0.45
N GLY A 50 -0.64 13.46 0.64
CA GLY A 50 -1.01 12.49 1.66
C GLY A 50 0.17 11.59 2.02
N VAL A 51 0.10 10.92 3.16
CA VAL A 51 1.09 9.94 3.65
C VAL A 51 0.43 8.63 4.01
N PHE A 52 1.20 7.54 4.02
CA PHE A 52 0.69 6.21 4.35
C PHE A 52 1.66 5.49 5.32
N PRO A 53 1.50 5.64 6.65
CA PRO A 53 2.21 4.86 7.66
C PRO A 53 1.75 3.39 7.69
N LEU A 54 2.56 2.49 8.24
CA LEU A 54 2.24 1.05 8.37
C LEU A 54 1.91 0.32 7.03
N GLY A 55 2.36 0.86 5.90
CA GLY A 55 2.43 0.09 4.66
C GLY A 55 3.49 -1.04 4.74
N THR A 56 3.58 -1.89 3.72
CA THR A 56 4.62 -2.95 3.63
C THR A 56 6.07 -2.41 3.70
N ASN A 57 6.28 -1.11 3.48
CA ASN A 57 7.58 -0.45 3.64
C ASN A 57 7.84 0.03 5.09
N GLY A 58 6.79 0.26 5.89
CA GLY A 58 6.85 0.56 7.32
C GLY A 58 6.85 -0.71 8.17
N GLU A 59 7.11 -1.86 7.55
CA GLU A 59 7.38 -3.14 8.21
C GLU A 59 6.28 -3.63 9.20
N PHE A 60 5.05 -3.11 9.10
CA PHE A 60 3.90 -3.30 10.04
C PHE A 60 3.64 -4.72 10.55
N ALA A 61 3.99 -5.74 9.76
CA ALA A 61 3.83 -7.16 10.11
C ALA A 61 4.90 -7.66 11.11
N LEU A 62 5.84 -6.80 11.52
CA LEU A 62 6.90 -7.04 12.50
C LEU A 62 6.65 -6.31 13.82
N LEU A 63 5.69 -5.38 13.83
CA LEU A 63 5.29 -4.60 15.01
C LEU A 63 4.12 -5.28 15.72
N ASP A 64 4.00 -5.09 17.03
CA ASP A 64 2.81 -5.49 17.79
C ASP A 64 1.62 -4.52 17.60
N GLY A 65 0.60 -4.58 18.47
CA GLY A 65 -0.58 -3.71 18.39
C GLY A 65 -0.30 -2.29 18.87
N ASP A 66 0.38 -2.15 19.99
CA ASP A 66 0.65 -0.89 20.67
C ASP A 66 1.72 -0.09 19.90
N GLU A 67 2.71 -0.79 19.33
CA GLU A 67 3.68 -0.20 18.40
C GLU A 67 3.02 0.33 17.11
N GLN A 68 1.96 -0.34 16.62
CA GLN A 68 1.22 0.13 15.45
C GLN A 68 0.36 1.36 15.79
N ALA A 69 -0.30 1.35 16.95
CA ALA A 69 -1.02 2.50 17.49
C ALA A 69 -0.12 3.75 17.54
N GLY A 70 1.01 3.68 18.27
CA GLY A 70 1.92 4.81 18.43
C GLY A 70 2.53 5.33 17.11
N VAL A 71 2.70 4.49 16.09
CA VAL A 71 3.13 4.92 14.75
C VAL A 71 2.03 5.68 13.99
N VAL A 72 0.74 5.38 14.23
CA VAL A 72 -0.35 6.17 13.66
C VAL A 72 -0.45 7.51 14.38
N GLU A 73 -0.52 7.51 15.71
CA GLU A 73 -0.59 8.71 16.55
C GLU A 73 0.53 9.71 16.21
N ALA A 74 1.80 9.28 16.29
CA ALA A 74 2.95 10.14 16.02
C ALA A 74 2.98 10.71 14.59
N VAL A 75 2.35 10.03 13.62
CA VAL A 75 2.27 10.51 12.23
C VAL A 75 1.09 11.45 12.02
N VAL A 76 -0.06 11.23 12.68
CA VAL A 76 -1.19 12.16 12.61
C VAL A 76 -0.82 13.49 13.28
N ASP A 77 -0.24 13.44 14.47
CA ASP A 77 0.19 14.62 15.24
C ASP A 77 1.16 15.52 14.44
N GLU A 78 2.19 14.94 13.82
CA GLU A 78 3.21 15.68 13.06
C GLU A 78 2.73 16.18 11.69
N VAL A 79 1.76 15.51 11.07
CA VAL A 79 1.18 15.95 9.79
C VAL A 79 0.16 17.06 9.99
N GLY A 80 -0.50 17.12 11.16
CA GLY A 80 -1.31 18.27 11.57
C GLY A 80 -2.46 18.64 10.62
N GLY A 81 -2.96 17.67 9.85
CA GLY A 81 -4.00 17.87 8.84
C GLY A 81 -3.54 18.61 7.56
N GLU A 82 -2.24 18.82 7.32
CA GLU A 82 -1.75 19.46 6.09
C GLU A 82 -2.04 18.63 4.83
N VAL A 83 -1.98 17.30 4.95
CA VAL A 83 -2.28 16.33 3.89
C VAL A 83 -2.89 15.06 4.50
N PRO A 84 -3.71 14.28 3.76
CA PRO A 84 -4.37 13.11 4.33
C PRO A 84 -3.41 12.03 4.85
N VAL A 85 -3.61 11.58 6.09
CA VAL A 85 -2.94 10.42 6.69
C VAL A 85 -3.78 9.18 6.47
N ILE A 86 -3.28 8.24 5.66
CA ILE A 86 -4.00 7.01 5.32
C ILE A 86 -3.35 5.81 6.04
N ALA A 87 -3.88 5.42 7.20
CA ALA A 87 -3.24 4.46 8.10
C ALA A 87 -3.34 3.01 7.63
N GLY A 88 -2.25 2.24 7.73
CA GLY A 88 -2.24 0.80 7.44
C GLY A 88 -2.70 -0.03 8.64
N VAL A 89 -3.92 -0.57 8.60
CA VAL A 89 -4.55 -1.27 9.75
C VAL A 89 -4.70 -2.79 9.57
N GLY A 90 -4.31 -3.32 8.42
CA GLY A 90 -4.52 -4.73 8.07
C GLY A 90 -3.80 -5.74 8.97
N ALA A 91 -4.51 -6.78 9.41
CA ALA A 91 -3.98 -7.91 10.19
C ALA A 91 -4.36 -9.26 9.54
N PRO A 92 -3.83 -10.41 10.01
CA PRO A 92 -4.26 -11.72 9.53
C PRO A 92 -5.71 -12.07 9.91
N SER A 93 -6.25 -11.43 10.95
CA SER A 93 -7.63 -11.63 11.42
C SER A 93 -8.48 -10.37 11.21
N THR A 94 -9.77 -10.57 10.92
CA THR A 94 -10.74 -9.47 10.82
C THR A 94 -10.90 -8.74 12.16
N TYR A 95 -10.87 -9.46 13.28
CA TYR A 95 -10.98 -8.88 14.63
C TYR A 95 -9.90 -7.82 14.89
N HIS A 96 -8.61 -8.15 14.72
CA HIS A 96 -7.53 -7.17 14.90
C HIS A 96 -7.52 -6.08 13.82
N THR A 97 -8.09 -6.34 12.64
CA THR A 97 -8.19 -5.30 11.59
C THR A 97 -9.28 -4.28 11.91
N VAL A 98 -10.37 -4.70 12.56
CA VAL A 98 -11.44 -3.81 13.08
C VAL A 98 -10.92 -2.98 14.24
N ASP A 99 -10.35 -3.62 15.26
CA ASP A 99 -9.73 -3.00 16.44
C ASP A 99 -8.71 -1.89 16.05
N ARG A 100 -7.85 -2.18 15.07
CA ARG A 100 -6.90 -1.18 14.52
C ARG A 100 -7.56 -0.09 13.66
N ALA A 101 -8.68 -0.37 13.01
CA ALA A 101 -9.42 0.60 12.21
C ALA A 101 -10.17 1.60 13.09
N GLU A 102 -10.75 1.12 14.20
CA GLU A 102 -11.38 1.93 15.25
C GLU A 102 -10.33 2.84 15.90
N HIS A 103 -9.23 2.26 16.41
CA HIS A 103 -8.16 3.05 17.03
C HIS A 103 -7.51 4.07 16.07
N ALA A 104 -7.26 3.70 14.80
CA ALA A 104 -6.73 4.66 13.83
C ALA A 104 -7.68 5.83 13.53
N ALA A 105 -9.01 5.62 13.65
CA ALA A 105 -9.99 6.68 13.54
C ALA A 105 -10.03 7.56 14.80
N GLU A 106 -9.92 6.97 16.00
CA GLU A 106 -9.78 7.71 17.26
C GLU A 106 -8.51 8.57 17.29
N ALA A 107 -7.40 8.06 16.75
CA ALA A 107 -6.14 8.77 16.58
C ALA A 107 -6.18 9.86 15.48
N GLY A 108 -7.28 10.02 14.75
CA GLY A 108 -7.48 11.10 13.77
C GLY A 108 -6.92 10.85 12.37
N ALA A 109 -6.72 9.60 11.94
CA ALA A 109 -6.38 9.32 10.55
C ALA A 109 -7.55 9.68 9.60
N ASP A 110 -7.24 10.25 8.42
CA ASP A 110 -8.25 10.63 7.43
C ASP A 110 -8.83 9.45 6.65
N GLY A 111 -8.11 8.33 6.59
CA GLY A 111 -8.53 7.14 5.85
C GLY A 111 -7.68 5.92 6.19
N LEU A 112 -8.09 4.76 5.68
CA LEU A 112 -7.49 3.48 6.05
C LEU A 112 -7.04 2.69 4.83
N VAL A 113 -5.92 1.96 4.96
CA VAL A 113 -5.48 0.98 3.96
C VAL A 113 -5.50 -0.43 4.55
N VAL A 114 -6.39 -1.25 4.02
CA VAL A 114 -6.63 -2.61 4.53
C VAL A 114 -6.07 -3.63 3.54
N VAL A 115 -4.93 -4.24 3.91
CA VAL A 115 -4.33 -5.33 3.13
C VAL A 115 -5.24 -6.54 3.13
N THR A 116 -5.35 -7.24 2.01
CA THR A 116 -6.09 -8.51 1.96
C THR A 116 -5.52 -9.47 3.02
N PRO A 117 -6.35 -10.21 3.78
CA PRO A 117 -5.88 -11.16 4.78
C PRO A 117 -4.78 -12.07 4.25
N TYR A 118 -3.83 -12.40 5.12
CA TYR A 118 -2.59 -13.09 4.77
C TYR A 118 -2.28 -14.22 5.73
N TYR A 119 -1.19 -14.94 5.47
CA TYR A 119 -0.77 -16.19 6.13
C TYR A 119 -1.69 -17.39 5.81
N TYR A 120 -3.00 -17.27 6.02
CA TYR A 120 -3.97 -18.30 5.64
C TYR A 120 -4.57 -18.03 4.26
N PRO A 121 -4.86 -19.07 3.45
CA PRO A 121 -5.74 -18.95 2.30
C PRO A 121 -7.14 -18.50 2.74
N VAL A 122 -7.74 -17.54 2.04
CA VAL A 122 -9.11 -17.08 2.27
C VAL A 122 -9.87 -17.12 0.95
N ASP A 123 -11.13 -17.58 0.98
CA ASP A 123 -12.01 -17.61 -0.19
C ASP A 123 -12.63 -16.24 -0.50
N GLU A 124 -13.37 -16.16 -1.61
CA GLU A 124 -13.98 -14.89 -2.04
C GLU A 124 -15.01 -14.38 -1.02
N THR A 125 -15.81 -15.28 -0.44
CA THR A 125 -16.83 -14.95 0.58
C THR A 125 -16.20 -14.39 1.84
N GLY A 126 -15.22 -15.09 2.42
CA GLY A 126 -14.51 -14.64 3.63
C GLY A 126 -13.73 -13.35 3.39
N THR A 127 -13.26 -13.11 2.16
CA THR A 127 -12.62 -11.85 1.78
C THR A 127 -13.63 -10.70 1.75
N VAL A 128 -14.80 -10.89 1.14
CA VAL A 128 -15.88 -9.89 1.10
C VAL A 128 -16.37 -9.56 2.51
N GLU A 129 -16.62 -10.57 3.34
CA GLU A 129 -17.07 -10.41 4.73
C GLU A 129 -15.99 -9.77 5.64
N HIS A 130 -14.71 -10.01 5.37
CA HIS A 130 -13.62 -9.31 6.05
C HIS A 130 -13.69 -7.80 5.79
N TYR A 131 -13.70 -7.38 4.52
CA TYR A 131 -13.77 -5.96 4.18
C TYR A 131 -15.08 -5.30 4.62
N ARG A 132 -16.19 -6.06 4.60
CA ARG A 132 -17.49 -5.60 5.08
C ARG A 132 -17.44 -5.20 6.55
N ARG A 133 -16.95 -6.08 7.42
CA ARG A 133 -16.85 -5.83 8.86
C ARG A 133 -15.93 -4.67 9.22
N VAL A 134 -14.85 -4.48 8.46
CA VAL A 134 -13.95 -3.34 8.66
C VAL A 134 -14.62 -2.03 8.24
N ALA A 135 -15.43 -2.03 7.17
CA ALA A 135 -16.21 -0.86 6.76
C ALA A 135 -17.43 -0.56 7.65
N GLU A 136 -17.97 -1.56 8.34
CA GLU A 136 -19.06 -1.40 9.32
C GLU A 136 -18.57 -0.83 10.68
N ALA A 137 -17.25 -0.80 10.92
CA ALA A 137 -16.64 -0.36 12.18
C ALA A 137 -16.17 1.11 12.19
N THR A 138 -16.19 1.81 11.06
CA THR A 138 -15.65 3.17 10.94
C THR A 138 -16.31 3.95 9.81
N GLU A 139 -16.45 5.26 9.97
CA GLU A 139 -16.90 6.16 8.90
C GLU A 139 -15.76 6.56 7.94
N LEU A 140 -14.51 6.18 8.25
CA LEU A 140 -13.35 6.52 7.43
C LEU A 140 -13.35 5.77 6.07
N PRO A 141 -12.91 6.43 4.98
CA PRO A 141 -12.77 5.80 3.68
C PRO A 141 -11.64 4.76 3.65
N ILE A 142 -11.99 3.55 3.20
CA ILE A 142 -11.08 2.40 3.17
C ILE A 142 -10.58 2.12 1.74
N TYR A 143 -9.26 1.94 1.62
CA TYR A 143 -8.59 1.54 0.40
C TYR A 143 -8.13 0.08 0.49
N VAL A 144 -8.70 -0.78 -0.36
CA VAL A 144 -8.36 -2.21 -0.48
C VAL A 144 -6.93 -2.35 -0.99
N TYR A 145 -6.03 -2.99 -0.23
CA TYR A 145 -4.64 -3.17 -0.63
C TYR A 145 -4.34 -4.59 -1.14
N HIS A 146 -4.34 -4.71 -2.46
CA HIS A 146 -4.08 -5.96 -3.18
C HIS A 146 -2.57 -6.17 -3.42
N ILE A 147 -1.98 -7.14 -2.72
CA ILE A 147 -0.57 -7.52 -2.87
C ILE A 147 -0.38 -9.07 -2.79
N PRO A 148 -0.83 -9.82 -3.81
CA PRO A 148 -0.85 -11.29 -3.77
C PRO A 148 0.54 -11.92 -3.58
N SER A 149 1.61 -11.24 -4.01
CA SER A 149 3.00 -11.64 -3.76
C SER A 149 3.45 -11.58 -2.29
N LYS A 150 2.58 -11.15 -1.37
CA LYS A 150 2.78 -11.09 0.08
C LYS A 150 1.63 -11.74 0.86
N THR A 151 0.40 -11.62 0.38
CA THR A 151 -0.78 -12.18 1.05
C THR A 151 -1.01 -13.66 0.74
N GLY A 152 -0.58 -14.13 -0.45
CA GLY A 152 -0.98 -15.44 -0.99
C GLY A 152 -2.40 -15.43 -1.60
N ASN A 153 -3.26 -14.54 -1.11
CA ASN A 153 -4.64 -14.34 -1.59
C ASN A 153 -4.69 -13.26 -2.68
N ALA A 154 -5.13 -13.65 -3.87
CA ALA A 154 -5.33 -12.76 -5.02
C ALA A 154 -6.82 -12.47 -5.22
N LEU A 155 -7.18 -11.20 -5.39
CA LEU A 155 -8.57 -10.80 -5.61
C LEU A 155 -8.96 -11.04 -7.06
N SER A 156 -10.09 -11.71 -7.31
CA SER A 156 -10.64 -11.85 -8.66
C SER A 156 -11.37 -10.57 -9.07
N HIS A 157 -11.67 -10.41 -10.37
CA HIS A 157 -12.52 -9.29 -10.81
C HIS A 157 -13.95 -9.41 -10.26
N ALA A 158 -14.45 -10.62 -10.00
CA ALA A 158 -15.74 -10.82 -9.34
C ALA A 158 -15.68 -10.44 -7.85
N THR A 159 -14.57 -10.75 -7.15
CA THR A 159 -14.34 -10.25 -5.79
C THR A 159 -14.31 -8.71 -5.77
N LEU A 160 -13.60 -8.08 -6.72
CA LEU A 160 -13.56 -6.62 -6.82
C LEU A 160 -14.93 -6.00 -7.11
N ASP A 161 -15.75 -6.62 -7.98
CA ASP A 161 -17.12 -6.17 -8.22
C ASP A 161 -17.95 -6.26 -6.92
N ALA A 162 -17.87 -7.36 -6.15
CA ALA A 162 -18.57 -7.49 -4.87
C ALA A 162 -18.07 -6.48 -3.81
N LEU A 163 -16.77 -6.25 -3.74
CA LEU A 163 -16.16 -5.19 -2.91
C LEU A 163 -16.53 -3.78 -3.40
N ALA A 164 -17.02 -3.60 -4.62
CA ALA A 164 -17.50 -2.32 -5.13
C ALA A 164 -18.96 -2.01 -4.74
N GLU A 165 -19.65 -2.91 -4.02
CA GLU A 165 -20.99 -2.67 -3.46
C GLU A 165 -20.97 -2.30 -1.95
N ILE A 166 -20.02 -2.78 -1.14
CA ILE A 166 -19.83 -2.44 0.32
C ILE A 166 -19.53 -0.94 0.60
N ASP A 167 -20.49 -0.15 1.08
CA ASP A 167 -20.25 1.27 1.41
C ASP A 167 -19.04 1.49 2.33
N GLY A 168 -18.35 2.63 2.19
CA GLY A 168 -17.06 2.92 2.85
C GLY A 168 -15.79 2.54 2.06
N LEU A 169 -15.85 1.56 1.14
CA LEU A 169 -14.67 1.16 0.35
C LEU A 169 -14.39 2.12 -0.83
N ALA A 170 -13.53 3.12 -0.62
CA ALA A 170 -13.25 4.22 -1.56
C ALA A 170 -12.38 3.84 -2.79
N GLY A 171 -11.48 2.84 -2.68
CA GLY A 171 -10.60 2.49 -3.79
C GLY A 171 -9.70 1.26 -3.58
N VAL A 172 -8.73 1.06 -4.49
CA VAL A 172 -7.82 -0.09 -4.51
C VAL A 172 -6.35 0.33 -4.71
N LYS A 173 -5.48 0.02 -3.75
CA LYS A 173 -4.03 0.07 -3.93
C LYS A 173 -3.55 -1.23 -4.59
N ASP A 174 -3.06 -1.15 -5.83
CA ASP A 174 -2.53 -2.29 -6.56
C ASP A 174 -1.00 -2.43 -6.42
N SER A 175 -0.58 -3.58 -5.90
CA SER A 175 0.81 -4.03 -5.90
C SER A 175 0.99 -5.44 -6.48
N SER A 176 0.00 -5.95 -7.21
CA SER A 176 0.11 -7.20 -7.98
C SER A 176 1.22 -7.13 -9.04
N LYS A 177 1.46 -5.94 -9.59
CA LYS A 177 2.33 -5.66 -10.77
C LYS A 177 1.76 -6.22 -12.09
N ASP A 178 0.53 -6.73 -12.06
CA ASP A 178 -0.20 -7.24 -13.22
C ASP A 178 -1.04 -6.11 -13.84
N VAL A 179 -0.53 -5.56 -14.95
CA VAL A 179 -1.19 -4.45 -15.66
C VAL A 179 -2.47 -4.89 -16.39
N PRO A 180 -2.57 -6.11 -16.95
CA PRO A 180 -3.85 -6.73 -17.31
C PRO A 180 -4.85 -6.90 -16.16
N TRP A 181 -4.42 -7.28 -14.96
CA TRP A 181 -5.30 -7.40 -13.78
C TRP A 181 -5.87 -6.04 -13.37
N LEU A 182 -5.08 -4.97 -13.47
CA LEU A 182 -5.49 -3.60 -13.13
C LEU A 182 -6.89 -3.30 -13.72
N PRO A 183 -7.91 -3.16 -12.87
CA PRO A 183 -9.29 -3.31 -13.31
C PRO A 183 -9.64 -2.16 -14.25
N ARG A 184 -9.95 -2.51 -15.49
CA ARG A 184 -10.23 -1.51 -16.53
C ARG A 184 -11.62 -0.93 -16.29
N PRO A 185 -11.81 0.41 -16.38
CA PRO A 185 -13.15 0.96 -16.46
C PRO A 185 -13.91 0.29 -17.60
N ARG A 186 -15.09 -0.26 -17.32
CA ARG A 186 -15.91 -0.99 -18.30
C ARG A 186 -16.30 -0.03 -19.43
N LEU A 187 -15.55 -0.07 -20.53
CA LEU A 187 -15.76 0.82 -21.68
C LEU A 187 -17.20 0.71 -22.20
N PRO A 188 -18.04 1.77 -22.12
CA PRO A 188 -19.37 1.73 -22.71
C PRO A 188 -19.25 1.65 -24.24
N ARG A 189 -19.80 0.59 -24.84
CA ARG A 189 -19.77 0.38 -26.29
C ARG A 189 -20.78 1.30 -27.00
N ARG A 190 -20.23 2.27 -27.75
CA ARG A 190 -20.76 2.95 -28.97
C ARG A 190 -22.07 3.77 -28.90
N VAL A 191 -21.92 5.08 -29.17
CA VAL A 191 -22.40 5.85 -30.36
C VAL A 191 -21.25 6.85 -30.71
N GLY A 192 -20.97 7.37 -31.92
CA GLY A 192 -21.56 7.20 -33.26
C GLY A 192 -20.53 7.46 -34.40
N LEU A 193 -20.75 8.48 -35.25
CA LEU A 193 -19.92 8.92 -36.40
C LEU A 193 -19.43 10.38 -36.20
N ALA A 194 -18.44 10.99 -36.89
CA ALA A 194 -17.77 10.81 -38.21
C ALA A 194 -16.31 11.41 -38.17
N ALA A 195 -15.40 11.35 -39.16
CA ALA A 195 -15.08 10.40 -40.24
C ALA A 195 -13.59 10.53 -40.72
N VAL A 196 -13.10 9.42 -41.30
CA VAL A 196 -11.84 9.03 -42.01
C VAL A 196 -11.27 10.11 -42.99
N PRO A 197 -9.91 10.30 -43.17
CA PRO A 197 -9.07 9.33 -43.89
C PRO A 197 -7.60 9.05 -43.46
N ARG A 198 -7.13 7.85 -43.86
CA ARG A 198 -5.70 7.43 -43.92
C ARG A 198 -5.07 7.86 -45.26
N PRO A 199 -3.75 7.67 -45.47
CA PRO A 199 -3.34 6.42 -46.14
C PRO A 199 -2.21 5.65 -45.41
N ALA A 200 -2.03 4.38 -45.79
CA ALA A 200 -1.08 3.45 -45.18
C ALA A 200 0.27 3.39 -45.92
N ARG A 201 1.32 2.83 -45.28
CA ARG A 201 2.37 2.05 -45.96
C ARG A 201 3.26 1.23 -44.99
N ARG A 202 3.27 -0.09 -45.22
CA ARG A 202 4.41 -1.04 -45.07
C ARG A 202 5.03 -1.27 -43.67
N LEU A 203 5.90 -2.27 -43.46
CA LEU A 203 5.81 -3.71 -43.76
C LEU A 203 6.98 -4.44 -43.04
N TYR A 204 6.69 -5.46 -42.22
CA TYR A 204 7.58 -6.59 -41.83
C TYR A 204 8.95 -6.42 -41.11
N ARG A 205 9.21 -7.51 -40.37
CA ARG A 205 10.46 -8.30 -40.19
C ARG A 205 11.37 -8.03 -38.97
N TRP A 206 11.32 -9.02 -38.09
CA TRP A 206 12.37 -9.43 -37.16
C TRP A 206 13.59 -9.98 -37.93
N ARG A 207 14.81 -9.64 -37.49
CA ARG A 207 16.06 -10.29 -37.92
C ARG A 207 17.12 -10.18 -36.83
N GLU A 208 17.84 -11.26 -36.58
CA GLU A 208 18.90 -11.31 -35.54
C GLU A 208 20.26 -10.76 -36.00
N ARG A 209 21.12 -10.57 -34.97
CA ARG A 209 22.59 -10.43 -34.96
C ARG A 209 23.18 -9.07 -35.35
N GLY A 210 23.90 -8.48 -34.40
CA GLY A 210 24.97 -7.50 -34.64
C GLY A 210 24.97 -6.28 -33.73
N GLY A 211 25.66 -6.35 -32.59
CA GLY A 211 26.30 -5.17 -31.98
C GLY A 211 25.48 -4.22 -31.10
N GLU A 212 25.82 -4.26 -29.80
CA GLU A 212 26.00 -3.12 -28.89
C GLU A 212 24.97 -2.81 -27.77
N ARG A 213 25.47 -3.06 -26.54
CA ARG A 213 25.19 -2.41 -25.24
C ARG A 213 23.75 -1.96 -24.92
N SER A 214 23.00 -2.84 -24.27
CA SER A 214 21.80 -2.49 -23.49
C SER A 214 22.13 -2.23 -22.01
N PRO A 215 21.75 -1.08 -21.43
CA PRO A 215 21.71 -0.88 -19.98
C PRO A 215 20.33 -1.23 -19.40
N ARG A 216 20.27 -2.40 -18.74
CA ARG A 216 19.53 -2.70 -17.49
C ARG A 216 18.06 -2.21 -17.35
N THR A 217 17.14 -3.16 -17.59
CA THR A 217 15.90 -3.42 -16.80
C THR A 217 15.27 -2.25 -16.00
N ALA A 218 14.30 -1.57 -16.61
CA ALA A 218 13.44 -0.59 -15.94
C ALA A 218 12.55 -1.24 -14.84
N ARG A 219 12.83 -0.95 -13.56
CA ARG A 219 12.04 -1.45 -12.41
C ARG A 219 10.72 -0.65 -12.23
N ARG A 220 9.58 -1.35 -12.26
CA ARG A 220 8.21 -0.78 -12.19
C ARG A 220 7.77 -0.38 -10.77
N SER A 221 6.84 0.56 -10.68
CA SER A 221 6.29 1.16 -9.43
C SER A 221 4.91 0.59 -9.08
N PRO A 222 4.53 0.51 -7.79
CA PRO A 222 3.13 0.28 -7.41
C PRO A 222 2.25 1.45 -7.87
N ARG A 223 0.95 1.19 -8.03
CA ARG A 223 -0.07 2.17 -8.41
C ARG A 223 -1.19 2.17 -7.38
N ILE A 224 -1.65 3.35 -6.99
CA ILE A 224 -2.94 3.49 -6.30
C ILE A 224 -3.99 3.76 -7.38
N VAL A 225 -5.12 3.07 -7.33
CA VAL A 225 -6.27 3.26 -8.24
C VAL A 225 -7.48 3.59 -7.37
N LEU A 226 -7.92 4.83 -7.44
CA LEU A 226 -8.95 5.41 -6.58
C LEU A 226 -10.30 5.42 -7.31
N GLY A 227 -11.39 5.51 -6.54
CA GLY A 227 -12.69 5.96 -7.04
C GLY A 227 -13.74 4.86 -7.22
N ARG A 228 -14.78 4.94 -6.38
CA ARG A 228 -15.92 4.03 -6.36
C ARG A 228 -17.01 4.43 -7.37
N ARG A 229 -16.79 4.10 -8.65
CA ARG A 229 -17.82 3.84 -9.68
C ARG A 229 -17.11 3.42 -10.97
N TYR A 230 -17.37 2.20 -11.46
CA TYR A 230 -16.74 1.65 -12.69
C TYR A 230 -17.23 2.28 -14.01
N ARG A 231 -17.49 3.60 -13.99
CA ARG A 231 -17.75 4.48 -15.13
C ARG A 231 -17.01 5.84 -15.06
N ALA A 232 -15.88 5.93 -14.36
CA ALA A 232 -14.98 7.08 -14.47
C ALA A 232 -13.87 6.85 -15.53
N ARG A 233 -13.56 7.88 -16.32
CA ARG A 233 -12.44 7.84 -17.28
C ARG A 233 -11.14 8.07 -16.52
N THR A 234 -10.24 7.10 -16.50
CA THR A 234 -8.93 7.23 -15.86
C THR A 234 -8.13 8.39 -16.48
N ARG A 235 -7.98 9.51 -15.76
CA ARG A 235 -6.94 10.50 -16.06
C ARG A 235 -5.64 9.99 -15.47
N VAL A 236 -4.62 9.84 -16.30
CA VAL A 236 -3.23 9.70 -15.85
C VAL A 236 -2.73 11.13 -15.65
N SER A 237 -2.35 11.51 -14.43
CA SER A 237 -1.71 12.82 -14.21
C SER A 237 -0.31 12.83 -14.84
N GLU A 238 0.03 13.91 -15.54
CA GLU A 238 1.29 14.02 -16.31
C GLU A 238 2.50 14.40 -15.43
N HIS A 239 2.40 14.26 -14.11
CA HIS A 239 3.49 14.61 -13.20
C HIS A 239 4.63 13.58 -13.19
N PRO A 240 5.90 14.03 -13.13
CA PRO A 240 7.06 13.17 -13.31
C PRO A 240 7.31 12.25 -12.11
N LEU A 241 6.70 11.05 -12.13
CA LEU A 241 6.86 9.95 -11.16
C LEU A 241 8.32 9.54 -10.85
N SER A 242 9.31 10.02 -11.62
CA SER A 242 10.73 9.85 -11.32
C SER A 242 11.23 10.71 -10.15
N GLY A 243 10.47 11.73 -9.74
CA GLY A 243 10.75 12.57 -8.55
C GLY A 243 10.43 11.84 -7.25
N ALA A 244 9.18 11.40 -7.08
CA ALA A 244 8.68 10.73 -5.88
C ALA A 244 9.59 9.59 -5.37
N ARG A 245 10.04 8.71 -6.27
CA ARG A 245 11.00 7.64 -5.92
C ARG A 245 12.36 8.13 -5.46
N ARG A 246 12.83 9.28 -5.95
CA ARG A 246 14.11 9.88 -5.51
C ARG A 246 13.94 10.57 -4.15
N VAL A 247 12.79 11.20 -3.90
CA VAL A 247 12.44 11.74 -2.58
C VAL A 247 12.46 10.62 -1.55
N GLN A 248 11.66 9.56 -1.73
CA GLN A 248 11.60 8.45 -0.78
C GLN A 248 12.94 7.73 -0.60
N ARG A 249 13.71 7.51 -1.67
CA ARG A 249 15.07 6.92 -1.55
C ARG A 249 16.05 7.82 -0.81
N ARG A 250 15.96 9.14 -0.95
CA ARG A 250 16.83 10.10 -0.26
C ARG A 250 16.43 10.34 1.19
N ALA A 251 15.14 10.19 1.54
CA ALA A 251 14.65 10.21 2.91
C ALA A 251 15.24 9.05 3.72
N VAL A 252 15.02 7.83 3.22
CA VAL A 252 15.54 6.57 3.80
C VAL A 252 17.07 6.55 3.86
N SER A 253 17.76 7.21 2.92
CA SER A 253 19.24 7.28 2.90
C SER A 253 19.83 8.54 3.54
N ARG A 254 19.11 9.27 4.40
CA ARG A 254 19.67 10.42 5.14
C ARG A 254 19.23 10.56 6.59
N ARG A 255 17.98 10.21 6.93
CA ARG A 255 17.53 10.16 8.34
C ARG A 255 17.42 8.71 8.85
N CYS A 256 16.82 7.82 8.06
CA CYS A 256 16.61 6.41 8.42
C CYS A 256 17.76 5.47 7.96
N GLU A 257 18.97 5.98 7.67
CA GLU A 257 20.01 5.18 6.99
C GLU A 257 20.62 4.10 7.89
N GLY A 258 20.04 2.89 7.83
CA GLY A 258 20.39 1.77 8.71
C GLY A 258 19.39 1.52 9.84
N ARG A 259 18.39 2.40 10.01
CA ARG A 259 17.33 2.37 11.03
C ARG A 259 15.99 1.85 10.51
N THR A 260 16.02 0.92 9.56
CA THR A 260 14.85 0.09 9.20
C THR A 260 15.23 -1.36 9.46
N LEU A 261 14.32 -2.17 10.02
CA LEU A 261 14.65 -3.54 10.42
C LEU A 261 15.15 -4.38 9.24
N ALA A 262 14.55 -4.20 8.05
CA ALA A 262 15.01 -4.83 6.80
C ALA A 262 16.40 -4.36 6.30
N ALA A 263 16.97 -3.28 6.83
CA ALA A 263 18.36 -2.88 6.60
C ALA A 263 19.29 -3.47 7.68
N TRP A 264 18.81 -3.56 8.92
CA TRP A 264 19.55 -4.09 10.07
C TRP A 264 19.78 -5.60 9.99
N VAL A 265 18.78 -6.38 9.57
CA VAL A 265 18.91 -7.83 9.29
C VAL A 265 20.00 -8.14 8.25
N ARG A 266 20.34 -7.17 7.39
CA ARG A 266 21.44 -7.29 6.41
C ARG A 266 22.80 -6.82 6.91
N ARG A 267 22.86 -6.18 8.08
CA ARG A 267 24.08 -5.63 8.69
C ARG A 267 24.65 -6.48 9.82
N ARG A 268 23.85 -7.35 10.47
CA ARG A 268 24.40 -8.31 11.44
C ARG A 268 25.52 -9.15 10.77
N PRO A 269 26.76 -9.13 11.30
CA PRO A 269 27.69 -10.22 11.05
C PRO A 269 27.02 -11.53 11.43
N ALA A 270 27.36 -12.63 10.77
CA ALA A 270 26.93 -13.95 11.23
C ALA A 270 27.42 -14.10 12.68
N ALA A 271 26.49 -14.15 13.63
CA ALA A 271 26.84 -14.19 15.05
C ALA A 271 27.76 -15.39 15.30
N GLU A 272 28.94 -15.13 15.85
CA GLU A 272 29.83 -16.20 16.28
C GLU A 272 29.04 -17.09 17.24
N SER A 273 29.01 -18.39 16.93
CA SER A 273 28.15 -19.33 17.60
C SER A 273 28.58 -19.47 19.06
N ALA A 274 27.85 -18.80 19.96
CA ALA A 274 27.98 -19.04 21.38
C ALA A 274 27.81 -20.55 21.65
N PRO A 275 28.73 -21.18 22.41
CA PRO A 275 28.67 -22.62 22.63
C PRO A 275 27.38 -22.97 23.36
N ARG A 276 26.59 -23.89 22.78
CA ARG A 276 25.38 -24.43 23.42
C ARG A 276 25.78 -25.26 24.63
N ASP A 277 25.75 -24.67 25.83
CA ASP A 277 25.88 -25.45 27.07
C ASP A 277 24.74 -26.47 27.18
N GLY A 278 25.10 -27.72 27.46
CA GLY A 278 24.26 -28.88 27.31
C GLY A 278 23.40 -29.15 28.53
N ARG A 279 22.28 -28.43 28.71
CA ARG A 279 21.26 -28.77 29.72
C ARG A 279 19.94 -29.19 29.07
N ARG A 280 19.78 -30.49 28.85
CA ARG A 280 18.49 -31.12 28.51
C ARG A 280 17.57 -31.10 29.73
N GLY A 281 16.71 -30.10 29.85
CA GLY A 281 15.59 -30.12 30.78
C GLY A 281 14.56 -31.16 30.36
N ALA A 282 14.34 -32.20 31.17
CA ALA A 282 13.33 -33.22 30.89
C ALA A 282 11.92 -32.69 31.19
N ILE A 283 11.04 -32.70 30.20
CA ILE A 283 9.61 -32.43 30.40
C ILE A 283 8.98 -33.70 30.98
N GLY A 284 8.82 -33.72 32.31
CA GLY A 284 8.18 -34.82 33.02
C GLY A 284 6.66 -34.79 32.85
N ALA A 285 6.10 -35.80 32.20
CA ALA A 285 4.66 -36.01 32.16
C ALA A 285 4.11 -36.25 33.59
N ARG A 286 2.99 -35.60 33.92
CA ARG A 286 2.16 -35.96 35.08
C ARG A 286 0.70 -35.95 34.69
N SER A 287 0.20 -37.14 34.38
CA SER A 287 -1.22 -37.47 34.43
C SER A 287 -1.66 -37.68 35.88
N ARG A 288 -2.75 -37.02 36.29
CA ARG A 288 -3.77 -37.54 37.22
C ARG A 288 -5.12 -36.95 36.82
#